data_AF-A0A238L580-F1
#
_entry.id   AF-A0A238L580-F1
#
_cell.length_a   1.000
_cell.length_b   1.000
_cell.length_c   1.000
_cell.angle_alpha   90.00
_cell.angle_beta   90.00
_cell.angle_gamma   90.00
#
_symmetry.space_group_name_H-M   'P 1'
#
loop_
_entity.id
_entity.type
_entity.pdbx_description
1 polymer ?
#
loop_
_entity_poly.entity_id
_entity_poly.type
_entity_poly.pdbx_seq_one_letter_code
_entity_poly.pdbx_strand_id
1 'polypeptide(L)'
;MDNLWSFLLSFPMMSPIRPRGIPMKNLSSVLLFIFSASALSAQSYEQWGEAGDWKILVNVDEGNGCLAQKTFEDGTLVQMGAEPLRAGGFFAAYNAAWVNIEDGAEGTVNFDFGDARFAGDAMGKFMEDTPGGYAFFDNPAFLDEFVKRKNVVISGDGGNEVTIDLSGTTKAVAALRACQKEQPDIDSEEPASD
;
A
#
# COMPACT_ATOMS: atom_id res chain seq x y z
N MET A 1 -15.82 30.95 11.98
CA MET A 1 -15.76 31.22 13.43
C MET A 1 -16.60 30.16 14.11
N ASP A 2 -16.04 29.59 15.19
CA ASP A 2 -16.72 28.86 16.27
C ASP A 2 -16.76 27.32 16.22
N ASN A 3 -15.62 26.76 16.62
CA ASN A 3 -15.40 25.65 17.56
C ASN A 3 -16.63 24.95 18.15
N LEU A 4 -16.74 23.64 17.86
CA LEU A 4 -17.54 22.67 18.62
C LEU A 4 -16.63 21.57 19.20
N TRP A 5 -15.73 21.99 20.09
CA TRP A 5 -15.09 21.11 21.08
C TRP A 5 -16.00 21.02 22.30
N SER A 6 -16.84 19.99 22.39
CA SER A 6 -17.65 19.72 23.59
C SER A 6 -18.13 18.26 23.63
N PHE A 7 -17.20 17.32 23.87
CA PHE A 7 -17.54 15.94 24.23
C PHE A 7 -16.55 15.37 25.25
N LEU A 8 -16.28 16.09 26.34
CA LEU A 8 -15.67 15.50 27.53
C LEU A 8 -16.16 16.29 28.73
N LEU A 9 -17.18 15.82 29.44
CA LEU A 9 -17.45 16.11 30.86
C LEU A 9 -18.70 15.32 31.31
N SER A 10 -18.54 14.01 31.52
CA SER A 10 -19.38 13.25 32.44
C SER A 10 -18.57 12.10 33.03
N PHE A 11 -17.63 12.46 33.91
CA PHE A 11 -17.11 11.54 34.92
C PHE A 11 -17.64 11.99 36.27
N PRO A 12 -18.22 11.08 37.09
CA PRO A 12 -18.68 11.42 38.43
C PRO A 12 -17.50 11.82 39.32
N MET A 13 -17.75 12.84 40.13
CA MET A 13 -16.86 13.42 41.13
C MET A 13 -16.39 12.33 42.11
N MET A 14 -15.14 11.90 42.00
CA MET A 14 -14.51 10.97 42.94
C MET A 14 -14.07 11.75 44.19
N SER A 15 -14.59 11.38 45.36
CA SER A 15 -14.24 11.97 46.66
C SER A 15 -12.76 11.81 47.02
N PRO A 16 -12.16 12.73 47.80
CA PRO A 16 -10.79 12.58 48.29
C PRO A 16 -10.72 11.55 49.44
N ILE A 17 -9.97 10.47 49.23
CA ILE A 17 -9.64 9.50 50.27
C ILE A 17 -8.42 10.02 51.04
N ARG A 18 -8.54 10.22 52.36
CA ARG A 18 -7.40 10.52 53.25
C ARG A 18 -6.45 9.31 53.28
N PRO A 19 -5.12 9.48 53.10
CA PRO A 19 -4.19 8.38 53.28
C PRO A 19 -3.99 8.12 54.77
N ARG A 20 -4.34 6.91 55.20
CA ARG A 20 -3.95 6.34 56.51
C ARG A 20 -2.56 5.72 56.30
N GLY A 21 -1.55 6.23 57.01
CA GLY A 21 -0.16 5.78 56.87
C GLY A 21 -0.01 4.27 57.10
N ILE A 22 0.67 3.61 56.17
CA ILE A 22 1.06 2.20 56.27
C ILE A 22 2.60 2.15 56.29
N PRO A 23 3.22 1.41 57.24
CA PRO A 23 4.67 1.35 57.36
C PRO A 23 5.29 0.54 56.22
N MET A 24 6.37 1.10 55.65
CA MET A 24 7.28 0.47 54.68
C MET A 24 7.73 -0.92 55.15
N LYS A 25 7.38 -1.94 54.37
CA LYS A 25 8.06 -3.24 54.36
C LYS A 25 8.28 -3.67 52.91
N ASN A 26 9.56 -3.69 52.56
CA ASN A 26 10.27 -4.51 51.58
C ASN A 26 9.81 -4.49 50.11
N LEU A 27 10.72 -3.95 49.30
CA LEU A 27 10.90 -4.15 47.87
C LEU A 27 10.60 -5.59 47.42
N SER A 28 9.65 -5.73 46.49
CA SER A 28 9.84 -6.44 45.21
C SER A 28 8.48 -6.57 44.51
N SER A 29 8.25 -5.75 43.49
CA SER A 29 7.24 -6.02 42.47
C SER A 29 7.88 -5.67 41.13
N VAL A 30 8.40 -6.70 40.48
CA VAL A 30 8.85 -6.66 39.09
C VAL A 30 7.59 -6.58 38.22
N LEU A 31 7.26 -5.39 37.72
CA LEU A 31 6.29 -5.26 36.63
C LEU A 31 6.97 -5.75 35.35
N LEU A 32 6.61 -6.97 34.93
CA LEU A 32 7.02 -7.53 33.64
C LEU A 32 6.16 -6.89 32.54
N PHE A 33 6.67 -5.82 31.92
CA PHE A 33 6.07 -5.26 30.69
C PHE A 33 6.32 -6.26 29.55
N ILE A 34 5.28 -6.98 29.14
CA ILE A 34 5.30 -7.82 27.94
C ILE A 34 5.22 -6.87 26.74
N PHE A 35 6.36 -6.56 26.15
CA PHE A 35 6.45 -5.82 24.90
C PHE A 35 6.04 -6.78 23.77
N SER A 36 4.78 -6.74 23.36
CA SER A 36 4.33 -7.44 22.15
C SER A 36 4.98 -6.74 20.96
N ALA A 37 6.09 -7.29 20.47
CA ALA A 37 6.65 -6.91 19.18
C ALA A 37 5.69 -7.38 18.10
N SER A 38 4.84 -6.48 17.61
CA SER A 38 4.12 -6.71 16.35
C SER A 38 5.17 -6.88 15.26
N ALA A 39 5.26 -8.07 14.69
CA ALA A 39 6.10 -8.28 13.51
C ALA A 39 5.49 -7.46 12.37
N LEU A 40 6.17 -6.38 12.00
CA LEU A 40 5.88 -5.65 10.77
C LEU A 40 6.28 -6.60 9.63
N SER A 41 5.31 -7.14 8.90
CA SER A 41 5.59 -7.97 7.73
C SER A 41 6.11 -7.05 6.61
N ALA A 42 7.43 -7.01 6.44
CA ALA A 42 8.03 -6.37 5.28
C ALA A 42 7.66 -7.20 4.05
N GLN A 43 7.11 -6.57 3.01
CA GLN A 43 6.89 -7.25 1.74
C GLN A 43 8.24 -7.68 1.17
N SER A 44 8.35 -8.95 0.80
CA SER A 44 9.58 -9.52 0.28
C SER A 44 9.60 -9.44 -1.25
N TYR A 45 10.36 -8.46 -1.74
CA TYR A 45 10.59 -8.28 -3.17
C TYR A 45 11.96 -8.81 -3.58
N GLU A 46 11.97 -9.71 -4.56
CA GLU A 46 13.19 -10.17 -5.22
C GLU A 46 13.40 -9.39 -6.52
N GLN A 47 14.63 -8.93 -6.78
CA GLN A 47 14.92 -8.23 -8.04
C GLN A 47 15.10 -9.23 -9.18
N TRP A 48 14.26 -9.11 -10.22
CA TRP A 48 14.35 -9.93 -11.43
C TRP A 48 15.15 -9.22 -12.54
N GLY A 49 14.93 -7.92 -12.73
CA GLY A 49 15.60 -7.18 -13.81
C GLY A 49 15.27 -5.69 -13.85
N GLU A 50 15.59 -5.04 -14.97
CA GLU A 50 15.39 -3.60 -15.19
C GLU A 50 14.96 -3.31 -16.65
N ALA A 51 14.18 -2.25 -16.84
CA ALA A 51 13.70 -1.78 -18.14
C ALA A 51 13.74 -0.25 -18.21
N GLY A 52 14.92 0.30 -18.52
CA GLY A 52 15.17 1.74 -18.38
C GLY A 52 15.21 2.11 -16.89
N ASP A 53 14.45 3.11 -16.47
CA ASP A 53 14.40 3.52 -15.06
C ASP A 53 13.45 2.67 -14.20
N TRP A 54 12.81 1.66 -14.80
CA TRP A 54 11.89 0.76 -14.11
C TRP A 54 12.64 -0.46 -13.59
N LYS A 55 12.52 -0.73 -12.28
CA LYS A 55 12.92 -2.00 -11.69
C LYS A 55 11.81 -3.03 -11.91
N ILE A 56 12.19 -4.27 -12.19
CA ILE A 56 11.27 -5.39 -12.29
C ILE A 56 11.53 -6.33 -11.11
N LEU A 57 10.52 -6.52 -10.29
CA LEU A 57 10.60 -7.25 -9.02
C LEU A 57 9.57 -8.40 -9.03
N VAL A 58 9.84 -9.44 -8.23
CA VAL A 58 8.90 -10.52 -7.91
C VAL A 58 8.44 -10.33 -6.47
N ASN A 59 7.12 -10.31 -6.26
CA ASN A 59 6.51 -10.33 -4.94
C ASN A 59 6.23 -11.79 -4.55
N VAL A 60 7.10 -12.38 -3.73
CA VAL A 60 6.97 -13.79 -3.33
C VAL A 60 5.79 -14.00 -2.36
N ASP A 61 5.37 -12.94 -1.65
CA ASP A 61 4.23 -12.98 -0.74
C ASP A 61 2.87 -12.98 -1.47
N GLU A 62 2.85 -12.55 -2.74
CA GLU A 62 1.64 -12.47 -3.57
C GLU A 62 1.64 -13.50 -4.70
N GLY A 63 2.12 -14.71 -4.41
CA GLY A 63 2.11 -15.82 -5.37
C GLY A 63 3.08 -15.61 -6.53
N ASN A 64 4.25 -15.02 -6.26
CA ASN A 64 5.25 -14.68 -7.28
C ASN A 64 4.69 -13.71 -8.34
N GLY A 65 3.90 -12.73 -7.92
CA GLY A 65 3.44 -11.65 -8.80
C GLY A 65 4.60 -10.75 -9.23
N CYS A 66 4.82 -10.60 -10.53
CA CYS A 66 5.82 -9.66 -11.05
C CYS A 66 5.28 -8.24 -11.09
N LEU A 67 6.10 -7.27 -10.72
CA LEU A 67 5.76 -5.85 -10.75
C LEU A 67 6.89 -4.98 -11.32
N ALA A 68 6.50 -3.86 -11.92
CA ALA A 68 7.39 -2.80 -12.35
C ALA A 68 7.30 -1.63 -11.36
N GLN A 69 8.45 -1.12 -10.92
CA GLN A 69 8.56 -0.06 -9.93
C GLN A 69 9.46 1.08 -10.42
N LYS A 70 9.04 2.33 -10.19
CA LYS A 70 9.84 3.52 -10.46
C LYS A 70 9.56 4.60 -9.42
N THR A 71 10.61 5.31 -8.99
CA THR A 71 10.48 6.54 -8.19
C THR A 71 10.64 7.75 -9.11
N PHE A 72 9.71 8.70 -9.03
CA PHE A 72 9.71 9.95 -9.79
C PHE A 72 10.44 11.07 -9.04
N GLU A 73 10.72 12.18 -9.73
CA GLU A 73 11.52 13.29 -9.19
C GLU A 73 10.89 13.96 -7.95
N ASP A 74 9.56 13.90 -7.84
CA ASP A 74 8.78 14.42 -6.71
C ASP A 74 8.76 13.47 -5.49
N GLY A 75 9.48 12.35 -5.58
CA GLY A 75 9.52 11.31 -4.56
C GLY A 75 8.36 10.31 -4.64
N THR A 76 7.44 10.44 -5.61
CA THR A 76 6.37 9.47 -5.81
C THR A 76 6.95 8.13 -6.26
N LEU A 77 6.74 7.09 -5.47
CA LEU A 77 7.00 5.72 -5.88
C LEU A 77 5.76 5.16 -6.55
N VAL A 78 5.88 4.68 -7.78
CA VAL A 78 4.80 3.98 -8.51
C VAL A 78 5.16 2.51 -8.67
N GLN A 79 4.17 1.66 -8.48
CA GLN A 79 4.21 0.24 -8.77
C GLN A 79 3.02 -0.15 -9.65
N MET A 80 3.26 -1.04 -10.60
CA MET A 80 2.21 -1.72 -11.36
C MET A 80 2.61 -3.17 -11.55
N GLY A 81 1.70 -4.10 -11.31
CA GLY A 81 2.05 -5.51 -11.24
C GLY A 81 0.91 -6.46 -11.51
N ALA A 82 1.25 -7.73 -11.62
CA ALA A 82 0.29 -8.83 -11.55
C ALA A 82 0.09 -9.22 -10.08
N GLU A 83 -1.13 -9.63 -9.74
CA GLU A 83 -1.48 -10.19 -8.44
C GLU A 83 -2.13 -11.57 -8.68
N PRO A 84 -1.33 -12.63 -8.92
CA PRO A 84 -1.81 -13.95 -9.33
C PRO A 84 -2.85 -14.56 -8.38
N LEU A 85 -2.67 -14.40 -7.06
CA LEU A 85 -3.60 -14.93 -6.04
C LEU A 85 -5.02 -14.36 -6.15
N ARG A 86 -5.17 -13.20 -6.81
CA ARG A 86 -6.46 -12.54 -7.04
C ARG A 86 -6.86 -12.54 -8.52
N ALA A 87 -6.11 -13.23 -9.38
CA ALA A 87 -6.34 -13.32 -10.81
C ALA A 87 -6.49 -11.95 -11.51
N GLY A 88 -5.65 -10.98 -11.11
CA GLY A 88 -5.69 -9.63 -11.67
C GLY A 88 -4.35 -8.93 -11.63
N GLY A 89 -4.39 -7.61 -11.62
CA GLY A 89 -3.24 -6.75 -11.44
C GLY A 89 -3.53 -5.62 -10.48
N PHE A 90 -2.50 -4.84 -10.19
CA PHE A 90 -2.62 -3.70 -9.30
C PHE A 90 -1.85 -2.49 -9.82
N PHE A 91 -2.27 -1.33 -9.34
CA PHE A 91 -1.54 -0.09 -9.42
C PHE A 91 -1.42 0.46 -8.00
N ALA A 92 -0.22 0.84 -7.60
CA ALA A 92 0.01 1.50 -6.34
C ALA A 92 0.89 2.72 -6.54
N ALA A 93 0.65 3.74 -5.72
CA ALA A 93 1.52 4.89 -5.63
C ALA A 93 1.69 5.31 -4.17
N TYR A 94 2.89 5.76 -3.81
CA TYR A 94 3.26 6.17 -2.46
C TYR A 94 4.03 7.48 -2.51
N ASN A 95 3.70 8.42 -1.64
CA ASN A 95 4.42 9.68 -1.51
C ASN A 95 4.29 10.24 -0.08
N ALA A 96 5.41 10.62 0.54
CA ALA A 96 5.43 11.17 1.90
C ALA A 96 4.61 12.47 2.08
N ALA A 97 4.30 13.19 0.99
CA ALA A 97 3.46 14.38 1.00
C ALA A 97 1.95 14.06 1.19
N TRP A 98 1.52 12.80 1.03
CA TRP A 98 0.11 12.40 1.11
C TRP A 98 -0.33 12.11 2.55
N VAL A 99 -0.29 13.13 3.39
CA VAL A 99 -0.49 13.03 4.85
C VAL A 99 -1.92 12.71 5.31
N ASN A 100 -2.90 12.69 4.39
CA ASN A 100 -4.31 12.44 4.71
C ASN A 100 -4.75 11.00 4.39
N ILE A 101 -3.81 10.13 4.02
CA ILE A 101 -4.10 8.71 3.77
C ILE A 101 -4.05 7.95 5.10
N GLU A 102 -5.12 7.22 5.38
CA GLU A 102 -5.21 6.30 6.52
C GLU A 102 -5.04 4.85 6.02
N ASP A 103 -4.27 4.02 6.74
CA ASP A 103 -4.05 2.62 6.36
C ASP A 103 -5.35 1.81 6.43
N GLY A 104 -5.66 1.07 5.38
CA GLY A 104 -6.90 0.32 5.24
C GLY A 104 -8.14 1.15 4.92
N ALA A 105 -8.05 2.48 4.80
CA ALA A 105 -9.19 3.30 4.43
C ALA A 105 -9.62 3.02 2.98
N GLU A 106 -10.90 2.73 2.79
CA GLU A 106 -11.48 2.51 1.47
C GLU A 106 -11.82 3.83 0.79
N GLY A 107 -11.68 3.88 -0.53
CA GLY A 107 -12.07 5.03 -1.34
C GLY A 107 -12.12 4.67 -2.82
N THR A 108 -12.40 5.66 -3.66
CA THR A 108 -12.33 5.53 -5.12
C THR A 108 -11.08 6.22 -5.64
N VAL A 109 -10.40 5.56 -6.58
CA VAL A 109 -9.37 6.20 -7.42
C VAL A 109 -9.89 6.32 -8.85
N ASN A 110 -9.55 7.43 -9.49
CA ASN A 110 -9.84 7.68 -10.90
C ASN A 110 -8.52 7.77 -11.66
N PHE A 111 -8.51 7.19 -12.85
CA PHE A 111 -7.41 7.25 -13.81
C PHE A 111 -7.93 7.85 -15.11
N ASP A 112 -7.43 9.03 -15.45
CA ASP A 112 -7.79 9.77 -16.65
C ASP A 112 -6.62 9.79 -17.64
N PHE A 113 -6.79 9.11 -18.77
CA PHE A 113 -5.85 9.05 -19.88
C PHE A 113 -6.24 10.01 -21.02
N GLY A 114 -7.15 10.97 -20.74
CA GLY A 114 -7.69 11.94 -21.68
C GLY A 114 -9.03 11.50 -22.27
N ASP A 115 -8.98 10.61 -23.26
CA ASP A 115 -10.16 10.06 -23.96
C ASP A 115 -10.65 8.72 -23.35
N ALA A 116 -9.89 8.15 -22.42
CA ALA A 116 -10.24 6.95 -21.68
C ALA A 116 -10.17 7.23 -20.18
N ARG A 117 -11.19 6.81 -19.44
CA ARG A 117 -11.29 6.99 -17.99
C ARG A 117 -11.66 5.68 -17.32
N PHE A 118 -10.99 5.39 -16.22
CA PHE A 118 -11.25 4.23 -15.38
C PHE A 118 -11.40 4.71 -13.95
N ALA A 119 -12.27 4.04 -13.20
CA ALA A 119 -12.38 4.22 -11.77
C ALA A 119 -12.44 2.85 -11.12
N GLY A 120 -11.96 2.75 -9.90
CA GLY A 120 -12.00 1.52 -9.14
C GLY A 120 -11.84 1.78 -7.65
N ASP A 121 -12.20 0.77 -6.87
CA ASP A 121 -11.98 0.76 -5.44
C ASP A 121 -10.47 0.81 -5.18
N ALA A 122 -10.08 1.65 -4.23
CA ALA A 122 -8.73 1.78 -3.74
C ALA A 122 -8.72 1.68 -2.22
N MET A 123 -7.60 1.22 -1.69
CA MET A 123 -7.34 1.15 -0.27
C MET A 123 -6.12 2.01 0.05
N GLY A 124 -6.20 2.80 1.11
CA GLY A 124 -5.04 3.43 1.73
C GLY A 124 -4.07 2.35 2.20
N LYS A 125 -2.81 2.47 1.80
CA LYS A 125 -1.76 1.51 2.08
C LYS A 125 -0.47 2.25 2.40
N PHE A 126 0.29 1.71 3.33
CA PHE A 126 1.62 2.21 3.65
C PHE A 126 2.66 1.26 3.10
N MET A 127 3.66 1.83 2.41
CA MET A 127 4.89 1.12 2.10
C MET A 127 5.97 1.59 3.06
N GLU A 128 6.35 0.70 3.98
CA GLU A 128 7.11 1.08 5.18
C GLU A 128 6.35 2.20 5.90
N ASP A 129 6.92 3.40 5.99
CA ASP A 129 6.28 4.58 6.61
C ASP A 129 5.72 5.57 5.57
N THR A 130 5.71 5.21 4.28
CA THR A 130 5.26 6.10 3.20
C THR A 130 3.79 5.86 2.86
N PRO A 131 2.90 6.84 3.05
CA PRO A 131 1.49 6.71 2.72
C PRO A 131 1.25 6.62 1.21
N GLY A 132 0.21 5.90 0.83
CA GLY A 132 -0.11 5.64 -0.56
C GLY A 132 -1.49 5.05 -0.78
N GLY A 133 -1.83 4.87 -2.05
CA GLY A 133 -3.04 4.18 -2.47
C GLY A 133 -2.68 2.90 -3.21
N TYR A 134 -3.47 1.86 -3.00
CA TYR A 134 -3.38 0.60 -3.72
C TYR A 134 -4.73 0.32 -4.39
N ALA A 135 -4.72 0.09 -5.70
CA ALA A 135 -5.90 -0.20 -6.48
C ALA A 135 -5.71 -1.52 -7.23
N PHE A 136 -6.64 -2.46 -7.01
CA PHE A 136 -6.69 -3.71 -7.75
C PHE A 136 -7.60 -3.57 -8.97
N PHE A 137 -7.26 -4.31 -10.03
CA PHE A 137 -8.09 -4.41 -11.23
C PHE A 137 -7.99 -5.81 -11.84
N ASP A 138 -9.12 -6.30 -12.34
CA ASP A 138 -9.24 -7.54 -13.10
C ASP A 138 -9.51 -7.26 -14.60
N ASN A 139 -9.59 -5.98 -14.98
CA ASN A 139 -9.82 -5.57 -16.35
C ASN A 139 -8.49 -5.42 -17.11
N PRO A 140 -8.17 -6.31 -18.07
CA PRO A 140 -6.91 -6.25 -18.81
C PRO A 140 -6.76 -4.98 -19.66
N ALA A 141 -7.88 -4.33 -20.04
CA ALA A 141 -7.84 -3.09 -20.82
C ALA A 141 -7.19 -1.94 -20.05
N PHE A 142 -7.21 -1.98 -18.71
CA PHE A 142 -6.63 -0.94 -17.88
C PHE A 142 -5.11 -0.86 -18.05
N LEU A 143 -4.40 -1.99 -17.96
CA LEU A 143 -2.95 -2.05 -18.14
C LEU A 143 -2.53 -1.67 -19.58
N ASP A 144 -3.38 -1.97 -20.56
CA ASP A 144 -3.12 -1.59 -21.95
C ASP A 144 -3.11 -0.07 -22.15
N GLU A 145 -3.88 0.71 -21.37
CA GLU A 145 -3.83 2.16 -21.45
C GLU A 145 -2.52 2.73 -20.88
N PHE A 146 -1.96 2.13 -19.82
CA PHE A 146 -0.63 2.48 -19.34
C PHE A 146 0.46 2.30 -20.40
N VAL A 147 0.30 1.33 -21.30
CA VAL A 147 1.24 1.05 -22.40
C VAL A 147 1.10 2.04 -23.55
N LYS A 148 -0.12 2.47 -23.87
CA LYS A 148 -0.43 3.27 -25.08
C LYS A 148 -0.26 4.77 -24.86
N ARG A 149 -0.34 5.23 -23.62
CA ARG A 149 -0.49 6.66 -23.28
C ARG A 149 0.82 7.26 -22.81
N LYS A 150 0.90 8.60 -22.87
CA LYS A 150 2.09 9.36 -22.44
C LYS A 150 2.00 9.81 -21.00
N ASN A 151 0.79 10.01 -20.50
CA ASN A 151 0.54 10.41 -19.13
C ASN A 151 -0.78 9.80 -18.67
N VAL A 152 -0.92 9.75 -17.36
CA VAL A 152 -2.18 9.49 -16.69
C VAL A 152 -2.32 10.51 -15.57
N VAL A 153 -3.54 11.01 -15.43
CA VAL A 153 -3.96 11.84 -14.32
C VAL A 153 -4.67 10.92 -13.31
N ILE A 154 -4.18 10.90 -12.08
CA ILE A 154 -4.70 10.04 -11.02
C ILE A 154 -5.27 10.92 -9.92
N SER A 155 -6.52 10.67 -9.53
CA SER A 155 -7.19 11.44 -8.48
C SER A 155 -7.99 10.55 -7.55
N GLY A 156 -7.90 10.81 -6.24
CA GLY A 156 -8.73 10.16 -5.22
C GLY A 156 -9.83 11.07 -4.68
N ASP A 157 -10.66 10.54 -3.79
CA ASP A 157 -11.81 11.24 -3.20
C ASP A 157 -11.45 12.53 -2.45
N GLY A 158 -10.21 12.64 -1.96
CA GLY A 158 -9.69 13.85 -1.31
C GLY A 158 -9.43 15.04 -2.25
N GLY A 159 -9.66 14.88 -3.55
CA GLY A 159 -9.50 15.94 -4.56
C GLY A 159 -8.05 16.25 -4.95
N ASN A 160 -7.08 15.51 -4.41
CA ASN A 160 -5.69 15.59 -4.86
C ASN A 160 -5.55 14.86 -6.19
N GLU A 161 -4.78 15.48 -7.10
CA GLU A 161 -4.49 14.96 -8.42
C GLU A 161 -2.97 14.86 -8.61
N VAL A 162 -2.51 13.77 -9.20
CA VAL A 162 -1.12 13.58 -9.62
C VAL A 162 -1.09 13.21 -11.10
N THR A 163 -0.21 13.87 -11.85
CA THR A 163 0.07 13.48 -13.24
C THR A 163 1.34 12.66 -13.28
N ILE A 164 1.26 11.44 -13.80
CA ILE A 164 2.39 10.54 -13.97
C ILE A 164 2.79 10.50 -15.44
N ASP A 165 4.08 10.70 -15.73
CA ASP A 165 4.66 10.45 -17.06
C ASP A 165 4.82 8.94 -17.29
N LEU A 166 4.17 8.43 -18.34
CA LEU A 166 4.17 7.02 -18.73
C LEU A 166 5.26 6.71 -19.76
N SER A 167 6.17 7.65 -20.01
CA SER A 167 7.34 7.41 -20.85
C SER A 167 8.16 6.21 -20.31
N GLY A 168 8.43 5.25 -21.20
CA GLY A 168 9.14 4.02 -20.85
C GLY A 168 8.25 2.88 -20.34
N THR A 169 6.98 3.14 -20.00
CA THR A 169 6.03 2.13 -19.50
C THR A 169 5.85 0.96 -20.47
N THR A 170 5.90 1.18 -21.79
CA THR A 170 5.85 0.09 -22.79
C THR A 170 6.94 -0.96 -22.57
N LYS A 171 8.19 -0.54 -22.29
CA LYS A 171 9.29 -1.47 -22.02
C LYS A 171 9.15 -2.12 -20.65
N ALA A 172 8.69 -1.37 -19.66
CA ALA A 172 8.44 -1.88 -18.31
C ALA A 172 7.36 -2.98 -18.31
N VAL A 173 6.23 -2.76 -18.98
CA VAL A 173 5.15 -3.76 -19.10
C VAL A 173 5.60 -4.97 -19.91
N ALA A 174 6.42 -4.79 -20.95
CA ALA A 174 7.01 -5.91 -21.68
C ALA A 174 7.93 -6.77 -20.79
N ALA A 175 8.76 -6.14 -19.97
CA ALA A 175 9.65 -6.83 -19.02
C ALA A 175 8.88 -7.49 -17.88
N LEU A 176 7.84 -6.83 -17.33
CA LEU A 176 6.90 -7.41 -16.37
C LEU A 176 6.25 -8.68 -16.93
N ARG A 177 5.75 -8.63 -18.18
CA ARG A 177 5.16 -9.81 -18.85
C ARG A 177 6.20 -10.91 -19.11
N ALA A 178 7.48 -10.58 -19.30
CA ALA A 178 8.54 -11.56 -19.43
C ALA A 178 8.84 -12.23 -18.08
N CYS A 179 8.98 -11.43 -17.01
CA CYS A 179 9.12 -11.90 -15.64
C CYS A 179 7.99 -12.85 -15.27
N GLN A 180 6.73 -12.47 -15.52
CA GLN A 180 5.57 -13.28 -15.10
C GLN A 180 5.52 -14.64 -15.78
N LYS A 181 6.03 -14.77 -17.02
CA LYS A 181 6.09 -16.05 -17.75
C LYS A 181 7.10 -17.03 -17.18
N GLU A 182 8.05 -16.56 -16.38
CA GLU A 182 9.06 -17.39 -15.73
C GLU A 182 8.61 -17.86 -14.33
N GLN A 183 7.52 -17.30 -13.82
CA GLN A 183 6.99 -17.65 -12.50
C GLN A 183 6.08 -18.89 -12.60
N PRO A 184 6.07 -19.75 -11.56
CA PRO A 184 5.15 -20.88 -11.52
C PRO A 184 3.70 -20.39 -11.49
N ASP A 185 2.82 -21.10 -12.21
CA ASP A 185 1.38 -20.87 -12.14
C ASP A 185 0.86 -21.32 -10.77
N ILE A 186 0.00 -20.51 -10.14
CA ILE A 186 -0.57 -20.80 -8.81
C ILE A 186 -1.36 -22.12 -8.80
N ASP A 187 -1.90 -22.52 -9.94
CA ASP A 187 -2.68 -23.76 -10.10
C ASP A 187 -1.78 -25.01 -10.29
N SER A 188 -0.46 -24.86 -10.39
CA SER A 188 0.48 -25.94 -10.70
C SER A 188 1.14 -26.59 -9.49
N GLU A 189 0.85 -26.14 -8.26
CA GLU A 189 1.25 -26.84 -7.04
C GLU A 189 0.39 -28.11 -6.82
N GLU A 190 0.66 -29.13 -7.63
CA GLU A 190 0.30 -30.51 -7.32
C GLU A 190 0.98 -30.89 -5.99
N PRO A 191 0.24 -31.29 -4.94
CA PRO A 191 0.86 -31.63 -3.68
C PRO A 191 1.78 -32.84 -3.89
N ALA A 192 3.05 -32.71 -3.52
CA ALA A 192 4.02 -33.79 -3.55
C ALA A 192 3.42 -35.03 -2.85
N SER A 193 3.11 -36.05 -3.64
CA SER A 193 2.69 -37.35 -3.13
C SER A 193 3.93 -38.11 -2.65
N ASP A 194 4.07 -38.25 -1.33
CA ASP A 194 4.91 -39.27 -0.69
C ASP A 194 4.43 -40.69 -1.01
#